data_AF-A0A7V1LS10-F1
#
_entry.id   AF-A0A7V1LS10-F1
#
_cell.length_a   1.000
_cell.length_b   1.000
_cell.length_c   1.000
_cell.angle_alpha   90.00
_cell.angle_beta   90.00
_cell.angle_gamma   90.00
#
_symmetry.space_group_name_H-M   'P 1'
#
loop_
_entity.id
_entity.type
_entity.pdbx_description
1 polymer ?
#
loop_
_entity_poly.entity_id
_entity_poly.type
_entity_poly.pdbx_seq_one_letter_code
_entity_poly.pdbx_strand_id
1 'polypeptide(L)' 'MEAENKLYKVGEKVPKAGKYQCIVCDLIIEFLPKHIEQDVVFLSCPLCFAGTEDGPKKPDEDVWKYIG' A
#
# COMPACT_ATOMS: atom_id res chain seq x y z
N MET A 1 10.06 -5.03 -19.88
CA MET A 1 9.76 -5.60 -18.55
C MET A 1 9.10 -4.50 -17.73
N GLU A 2 7.82 -4.28 -17.96
CA GLU A 2 7.07 -3.15 -17.37
C GLU A 2 6.35 -3.63 -16.11
N ALA A 3 6.94 -3.40 -14.94
CA ALA A 3 6.28 -3.67 -13.66
C ALA A 3 6.43 -2.48 -12.68
N GLU A 4 6.65 -1.27 -13.18
CA GLU A 4 7.15 -0.15 -12.38
C GLU A 4 6.05 0.80 -11.86
N ASN A 5 4.77 0.53 -12.12
CA ASN A 5 3.70 1.46 -11.74
C ASN A 5 2.38 0.79 -11.32
N LYS A 6 2.42 -0.47 -10.85
CA LYS A 6 1.21 -1.05 -10.25
C LYS A 6 0.92 -0.34 -8.93
N LEU A 7 -0.29 0.21 -8.86
CA LEU A 7 -0.85 0.74 -7.63
C LEU A 7 -1.69 -0.35 -6.94
N TYR A 8 -1.84 -0.21 -5.63
CA TYR A 8 -2.55 -1.15 -4.79
C TYR A 8 -3.54 -0.42 -3.89
N LYS A 9 -4.72 -1.02 -3.71
CA LYS A 9 -5.77 -0.52 -2.83
C LYS A 9 -5.75 -1.21 -1.46
N VAL A 10 -6.52 -0.67 -0.53
CA VAL A 10 -6.70 -1.28 0.79
C VAL A 10 -7.38 -2.64 0.64
N GLY A 11 -6.93 -3.62 1.41
CA GLY A 11 -7.43 -5.00 1.39
C GLY A 11 -6.79 -5.91 0.34
N GLU A 12 -6.00 -5.39 -0.60
CA GLU A 12 -5.20 -6.23 -1.49
C GLU A 12 -4.05 -6.90 -0.72
N LYS A 13 -3.73 -8.15 -1.06
CA LYS A 13 -2.56 -8.84 -0.53
C LYS A 13 -1.29 -8.14 -0.98
N VAL A 14 -0.35 -8.00 -0.06
CA VAL A 14 0.99 -7.48 -0.38
C VAL A 14 1.73 -8.54 -1.19
N PRO A 15 2.05 -8.29 -2.47
CA PRO A 15 2.54 -9.34 -3.36
C PRO A 15 4.01 -9.69 -3.13
N LYS A 16 4.78 -8.77 -2.54
CA LYS A 16 6.22 -8.95 -2.27
C LYS A 16 6.68 -8.05 -1.14
N ALA A 17 7.75 -8.49 -0.48
CA ALA A 17 8.46 -7.69 0.50
C ALA A 17 9.14 -6.47 -0.16
N GLY A 18 9.34 -5.42 0.63
CA GLY A 18 9.97 -4.17 0.21
C GLY A 18 9.17 -2.95 0.65
N LYS A 19 9.54 -1.79 0.12
CA LYS A 19 8.96 -0.50 0.49
C LYS A 19 7.80 -0.13 -0.42
N TYR A 20 6.76 0.39 0.20
CA TYR A 20 5.57 0.91 -0.45
C TYR A 20 5.31 2.32 0.03
N GLN A 21 5.00 3.21 -0.91
CA GLN A 21 4.74 4.61 -0.67
C GLN A 21 3.25 4.91 -0.83
N CYS A 22 2.69 5.65 0.12
CA CYS A 22 1.37 6.22 -0.01
C CYS A 22 1.41 7.31 -1.08
N ILE A 23 0.58 7.19 -2.12
CA ILE A 23 0.56 8.15 -3.24
C ILE A 23 -0.06 9.51 -2.88
N VAL A 24 -0.59 9.66 -1.66
CA VAL A 24 -1.27 10.88 -1.21
C VAL A 24 -0.37 11.75 -0.34
N CYS A 25 0.37 11.14 0.58
CA CYS A 25 1.17 11.86 1.58
C CYS A 25 2.64 11.43 1.61
N ASP A 26 3.05 10.60 0.66
CA ASP A 26 4.43 10.10 0.50
C ASP A 26 4.97 9.30 1.71
N LEU A 27 4.11 8.89 2.64
CA LEU A 27 4.48 7.98 3.73
C LEU A 27 4.99 6.66 3.15
N ILE A 28 6.17 6.23 3.61
CA ILE A 28 6.76 4.96 3.22
C ILE A 28 6.57 3.93 4.33
N ILE A 29 6.05 2.76 3.99
CA ILE A 29 6.00 1.57 4.85
C ILE A 29 6.84 0.45 4.26
N GLU A 30 7.42 -0.38 5.11
CA GLU A 30 8.25 -1.51 4.70
C GLU A 30 7.61 -2.83 5.12
N PHE A 31 7.40 -3.72 4.15
CA PHE A 31 6.97 -5.09 4.40
C PHE A 31 8.16 -6.04 4.33
N LEU A 32 8.49 -6.64 5.47
CA LEU A 32 9.45 -7.73 5.56
C LEU A 32 8.92 -9.06 4.95
N PRO A 33 9.80 -9.99 4.52
CA PRO A 33 9.41 -11.29 3.95
C PRO A 33 8.42 -12.08 4.82
N LYS A 34 8.62 -12.06 6.14
CA LYS A 34 7.71 -12.70 7.11
C LYS A 34 6.26 -12.24 7.00
N HIS A 35 6.00 -11.01 6.55
CA HIS A 35 4.63 -10.53 6.37
C HIS A 35 3.98 -11.14 5.12
N ILE A 36 4.78 -11.40 4.08
CA ILE A 36 4.30 -12.04 2.86
C ILE A 36 3.94 -13.50 3.14
N GLU A 37 4.75 -14.19 3.95
CA GLU A 37 4.48 -15.55 4.44
C GLU A 37 3.20 -15.62 5.30
N GLN A 38 2.76 -14.50 5.86
CA GLN A 38 1.53 -14.37 6.64
C GLN A 38 0.34 -13.82 5.83
N ASP A 39 0.47 -13.70 4.51
CA ASP A 39 -0.58 -13.18 3.62
C ASP A 39 -1.12 -11.81 4.06
N VAL A 40 -0.25 -10.90 4.55
CA VAL A 40 -0.70 -9.57 4.96
C VAL A 40 -1.31 -8.79 3.80
N VAL A 41 -2.23 -7.89 4.12
CA VAL A 41 -2.90 -7.01 3.17
C VAL A 41 -2.47 -5.57 3.39
N PHE A 42 -2.61 -4.74 2.35
CA PHE A 42 -2.49 -3.30 2.47
C PHE A 42 -3.60 -2.76 3.36
N LEU A 43 -3.22 -2.05 4.42
CA LEU A 43 -4.15 -1.31 5.25
C LEU A 43 -4.27 0.13 4.75
N SER A 44 -5.20 0.90 5.33
CA SER A 44 -5.25 2.34 5.10
C SER A 44 -3.95 3.01 5.53
N CYS A 45 -3.62 4.14 4.90
CA CYS A 45 -2.44 4.91 5.26
C CYS A 45 -2.59 5.47 6.69
N PRO A 46 -1.71 5.13 7.64
CA PRO A 46 -1.86 5.56 9.04
C PRO A 46 -1.60 7.06 9.25
N LEU A 47 -0.97 7.75 8.30
CA LEU A 47 -0.66 9.18 8.40
C LEU A 47 -1.83 10.08 7.93
N CYS A 48 -2.23 9.94 6.66
CA CYS A 48 -3.30 10.75 6.08
C CYS A 48 -4.67 10.08 6.05
N PHE A 49 -4.77 8.85 6.58
CA PHE A 49 -5.99 8.04 6.54
C PHE A 49 -6.49 7.69 5.12
N ALA A 50 -5.66 7.82 4.07
CA ALA A 50 -6.03 7.38 2.73
C ALA A 50 -6.44 5.90 2.72
N GLY A 51 -7.57 5.58 2.09
CA GLY A 51 -8.18 4.26 2.10
C GLY A 51 -9.21 4.06 3.23
N THR A 52 -9.66 5.12 3.89
CA THR A 52 -10.82 5.13 4.80
C THR A 52 -11.93 6.05 4.26
N GLU A 53 -13.11 6.06 4.90
CA GLU A 53 -14.20 6.96 4.53
C GLU A 53 -13.86 8.44 4.79
N ASP A 54 -13.15 8.73 5.88
CA ASP A 54 -12.71 10.07 6.27
C ASP A 54 -11.41 10.52 5.59
N GLY A 55 -10.74 9.60 4.88
CA GLY A 55 -9.49 9.85 4.19
C GLY A 55 -9.63 10.67 2.90
N PRO A 56 -8.51 11.24 2.41
CA PRO A 56 -8.45 11.94 1.13
C PRO A 56 -8.70 11.02 -0.08
N LYS A 57 -8.55 9.70 0.09
CA LYS A 57 -8.92 8.66 -0.88
C LYS A 57 -9.79 7.61 -0.22
N LYS A 58 -10.78 7.12 -0.96
CA LYS A 58 -11.73 6.11 -0.52
C LYS A 58 -11.10 4.70 -0.48
N PRO A 59 -11.66 3.75 0.30
CA PRO A 59 -11.11 2.40 0.45
C PRO A 59 -10.96 1.62 -0.87
N ASP A 60 -11.83 1.87 -1.85
CA ASP A 60 -11.79 1.22 -3.17
C ASP A 60 -10.76 1.84 -4.14
N GLU A 61 -10.04 2.88 -3.73
CA GLU A 61 -9.05 3.57 -4.56
C GLU A 61 -7.62 3.07 -4.33
N ASP A 62 -6.79 3.29 -5.33
CA ASP A 62 -5.34 3.10 -5.24
C ASP A 62 -4.71 3.99 -4.18
N VAL A 63 -4.00 3.40 -3.22
CA VAL A 63 -3.33 4.12 -2.10
C VAL A 63 -1.82 3.88 -2.11
N TRP A 64 -1.39 2.66 -2.44
CA TRP A 64 0.01 2.24 -2.29
C TRP A 64 0.70 2.04 -3.62
N LYS A 65 1.97 2.44 -3.69
CA LYS A 65 2.86 2.19 -4.82
C LYS A 65 4.12 1.50 -4.32
N TYR A 66 4.54 0.41 -4.99
CA TYR A 66 5.82 -0.21 -4.69
C TYR A 66 6.98 0.68 -5.17
N ILE A 67 8.00 0.86 -4.32
CA ILE A 67 9.17 1.71 -4.62
C ILE A 67 10.53 1.04 -4.42
N GLY A 68 10.58 -0.20 -3.90
CA GLY A 68 11.84 -0.94 -3.71
C GLY A 68 11.87 -1.74 -2.43
#